data_AF-A0A2J8SDQ1-F1
#
_entry.id   AF-A0A2J8SDQ1-F1
#
_cell.length_a   1.000
_cell.length_b   1.000
_cell.length_c   1.000
_cell.angle_alpha   90.00
_cell.angle_beta   90.00
_cell.angle_gamma   90.00
#
_symmetry.space_group_name_H-M   'P 1'
#
loop_
_entity.id
_entity.type
_entity.pdbx_description
1 polymer ?
#
loop_
_entity_poly.entity_id
_entity_poly.type
_entity_poly.pdbx_seq_one_letter_code
_entity_poly.pdbx_strand_id
1 'polypeptide(L)'
;MKPGFSPRGGGFGGRGGFGDRGGRGGFHSGGNRGRGRGGKRGNQSGKNVMVEPHRHEGVFICRGKEDALVTKNLVPGESVYGEKRVSISEGDDKIEYRAWNPFRSKLAAAILGGVDQIHIKPGAKVLYLGAASGTTVSHVSDIVGPDGLVYAVEFSHRSGRDLINLAKKRTNIIPVIEDARHPHKYRMLIAMVDVIFADVAQPDQTRIVALNAHTFLRNGGHFVISIK
;
A
#
# COMPACT_ATOMS: atom_id res chain seq x y z
N MET A 1 2.75 58.93 17.46
CA MET A 1 2.43 59.99 16.47
C MET A 1 2.48 59.38 15.07
N LYS A 2 1.34 59.30 14.37
CA LYS A 2 1.25 59.36 12.89
C LYS A 2 1.03 60.84 12.52
N PRO A 3 1.50 61.36 11.36
CA PRO A 3 0.93 61.13 10.01
C PRO A 3 2.05 61.04 8.93
N GLY A 4 1.88 60.91 7.61
CA GLY A 4 0.79 60.92 6.62
C GLY A 4 1.45 60.77 5.22
N PHE A 5 0.96 59.86 4.36
CA PHE A 5 0.24 60.11 3.10
C PHE A 5 0.99 60.83 1.94
N SER A 6 1.28 60.04 0.88
CA SER A 6 1.29 60.17 -0.61
C SER A 6 0.92 61.51 -1.33
N PRO A 7 0.84 61.63 -2.70
CA PRO A 7 1.48 61.01 -3.90
C PRO A 7 1.84 62.03 -5.05
N ARG A 8 2.34 61.55 -6.20
CA ARG A 8 2.33 62.07 -7.63
C ARG A 8 3.75 62.08 -8.24
N GLY A 9 4.00 61.78 -9.52
CA GLY A 9 3.17 61.49 -10.70
C GLY A 9 4.03 61.47 -12.00
N GLY A 10 3.41 61.16 -13.15
CA GLY A 10 3.89 61.43 -14.53
C GLY A 10 4.37 60.18 -15.30
N GLY A 11 4.01 59.90 -16.56
CA GLY A 11 3.19 60.57 -17.58
C GLY A 11 2.77 59.56 -18.67
N PHE A 12 1.56 59.69 -19.22
CA PHE A 12 1.24 60.18 -20.57
C PHE A 12 1.66 59.29 -21.76
N GLY A 13 0.67 58.91 -22.58
CA GLY A 13 0.91 58.41 -23.93
C GLY A 13 -0.25 57.60 -24.52
N GLY A 14 -1.43 58.21 -24.71
CA GLY A 14 -2.48 57.64 -25.57
C GLY A 14 -2.75 58.56 -26.76
N ARG A 15 -2.82 58.02 -27.99
CA ARG A 15 -3.90 58.26 -28.98
C ARG A 15 -3.60 57.69 -30.37
N GLY A 16 -4.66 57.19 -31.00
CA GLY A 16 -4.83 57.08 -32.46
C GLY A 16 -4.82 55.63 -32.95
N GLY A 17 -5.79 55.12 -33.71
CA GLY A 17 -6.92 55.72 -34.40
C GLY A 17 -7.67 54.63 -35.19
N PHE A 18 -8.92 54.92 -35.52
CA PHE A 18 -9.96 54.07 -36.14
C PHE A 18 -9.70 53.66 -37.61
N GLY A 19 -10.45 52.64 -38.07
CA GLY A 19 -10.77 52.37 -39.49
C GLY A 19 -10.67 50.87 -39.82
N ASP A 20 -11.70 50.02 -39.77
CA ASP A 20 -12.95 49.93 -40.56
C ASP A 20 -12.79 49.23 -41.94
N ARG A 21 -13.67 48.25 -42.18
CA ARG A 21 -14.12 47.61 -43.45
C ARG A 21 -13.24 46.69 -44.31
N GLY A 22 -13.90 45.57 -44.68
CA GLY A 22 -13.76 44.83 -45.94
C GLY A 22 -12.85 43.61 -45.81
N GLY A 23 -13.21 42.38 -46.15
CA GLY A 23 -14.22 41.91 -47.08
C GLY A 23 -13.56 40.91 -48.03
N ARG A 24 -14.13 39.69 -48.11
CA ARG A 24 -14.11 38.77 -49.27
C ARG A 24 -12.84 37.93 -49.57
N GLY A 25 -13.10 36.62 -49.73
CA GLY A 25 -12.24 35.62 -50.39
C GLY A 25 -12.11 34.38 -49.50
N GLY A 26 -12.64 33.19 -49.80
CA GLY A 26 -13.00 32.55 -51.06
C GLY A 26 -12.26 31.20 -51.14
N PHE A 27 -12.95 30.16 -51.62
CA PHE A 27 -12.42 28.84 -52.06
C PHE A 27 -12.11 27.81 -50.94
N HIS A 28 -12.97 26.80 -50.74
CA HIS A 28 -13.16 25.53 -51.48
C HIS A 28 -12.34 24.36 -50.94
N SER A 29 -13.09 23.37 -50.42
CA SER A 29 -12.99 21.92 -50.67
C SER A 29 -11.62 21.24 -50.69
N GLY A 30 -11.45 20.23 -49.82
CA GLY A 30 -10.46 19.18 -50.09
C GLY A 30 -10.02 18.34 -48.90
N GLY A 31 -10.72 17.23 -48.65
CA GLY A 31 -10.08 15.93 -48.44
C GLY A 31 -9.17 15.70 -47.22
N ASN A 32 -9.74 15.02 -46.22
CA ASN A 32 -9.25 13.74 -45.69
C ASN A 32 -7.75 13.61 -45.33
N ARG A 33 -7.45 13.56 -44.02
CA ARG A 33 -6.66 12.47 -43.39
C ARG A 33 -6.48 12.74 -41.90
N GLY A 34 -7.26 12.01 -41.10
CA GLY A 34 -7.04 11.89 -39.66
C GLY A 34 -5.62 11.40 -39.37
N ARG A 35 -4.87 12.17 -38.59
CA ARG A 35 -3.60 11.73 -38.02
C ARG A 35 -3.79 11.47 -36.53
N GLY A 36 -4.02 10.19 -36.27
CA GLY A 36 -3.44 9.41 -35.18
C GLY A 36 -3.11 10.18 -33.91
N ARG A 37 -4.10 10.25 -33.02
CA ARG A 37 -3.93 10.43 -31.59
C ARG A 37 -2.97 9.33 -31.12
N GLY A 38 -1.74 9.72 -30.77
CA GLY A 38 -0.72 8.84 -30.21
C GLY A 38 -1.17 8.29 -28.87
N GLY A 39 -2.01 7.27 -28.90
CA GLY A 39 -2.28 6.42 -27.76
C GLY A 39 -0.99 5.68 -27.44
N LYS A 40 -0.36 6.04 -26.31
CA LYS A 40 0.56 5.15 -25.59
C LYS A 40 -0.13 3.79 -25.51
N ARG A 41 0.26 2.88 -26.40
CA ARG A 41 -0.05 1.46 -26.28
C ARG A 41 0.54 1.03 -24.95
N GLY A 42 -0.33 0.95 -23.95
CA GLY A 42 -0.05 0.24 -22.72
C GLY A 42 0.51 -1.11 -23.12
N ASN A 43 1.67 -1.43 -22.57
CA ASN A 43 2.38 -2.67 -22.78
C ASN A 43 1.46 -3.82 -22.32
N GLN A 44 0.57 -4.29 -23.20
CA GLN A 44 -0.19 -5.53 -23.03
C GLN A 44 0.78 -6.68 -23.25
N SER A 45 1.67 -6.84 -22.27
CA SER A 45 2.34 -8.08 -21.97
C SER A 45 1.30 -9.01 -21.35
N GLY A 46 0.39 -9.52 -22.19
CA GLY A 46 -0.35 -10.73 -21.89
C GLY A 46 0.62 -11.92 -21.93
N LYS A 47 1.58 -11.94 -21.00
CA LYS A 47 2.23 -13.21 -20.65
C LYS A 47 1.13 -14.07 -20.07
N ASN A 48 1.00 -15.32 -20.51
CA ASN A 48 0.16 -16.29 -19.85
C ASN A 48 0.72 -16.47 -18.43
N VAL A 49 0.19 -15.67 -17.51
CA VAL A 49 0.53 -15.69 -16.10
C VAL A 49 -0.54 -16.53 -15.43
N MET A 50 -0.11 -17.66 -14.88
CA MET A 50 -0.98 -18.54 -14.10
C MET A 50 -0.75 -18.25 -12.63
N VAL A 51 -1.81 -18.13 -11.85
CA VAL A 51 -1.73 -17.98 -10.40
C VAL A 51 -2.20 -19.26 -9.75
N GLU A 52 -1.33 -19.86 -8.96
CA GLU A 52 -1.56 -21.11 -8.24
C GLU A 52 -1.61 -20.82 -6.73
N PRO A 53 -2.48 -21.49 -5.96
CA PRO A 53 -2.45 -21.38 -4.51
C PRO A 53 -1.15 -21.94 -3.94
N HIS A 54 -0.58 -21.25 -2.94
CA HIS A 54 0.55 -21.76 -2.17
C HIS A 54 0.06 -22.71 -1.07
N ARG A 55 0.96 -23.48 -0.43
CA ARG A 55 0.65 -24.30 0.76
C ARG A 55 0.12 -23.49 1.96
N HIS A 56 0.31 -22.17 1.96
CA HIS A 56 -0.19 -21.29 3.01
C HIS A 56 -1.43 -20.58 2.49
N GLU A 57 -2.51 -20.62 3.26
CA GLU A 57 -3.77 -20.00 2.89
C GLU A 57 -3.61 -18.49 2.67
N GLY A 58 -4.25 -17.95 1.64
CA GLY A 58 -4.19 -16.53 1.26
C GLY A 58 -2.89 -16.10 0.56
N VAL A 59 -1.95 -17.01 0.36
CA VAL A 59 -0.71 -16.78 -0.41
C VAL A 59 -0.77 -17.57 -1.72
N PHE A 60 -0.23 -16.99 -2.79
CA PHE A 60 -0.26 -17.57 -4.13
C PHE A 60 1.10 -17.46 -4.81
N ILE A 61 1.33 -18.29 -5.81
CA ILE A 61 2.49 -18.25 -6.70
C ILE A 61 2.02 -17.84 -8.09
N CYS A 62 2.58 -16.77 -8.60
CA CYS A 62 2.41 -16.33 -9.98
C CYS A 62 3.50 -16.98 -10.83
N ARG A 63 3.13 -17.98 -11.64
CA ARG A 63 4.01 -18.66 -12.60
C ARG A 63 4.16 -17.84 -13.88
N GLY A 64 5.39 -17.69 -14.35
CA GLY A 64 5.70 -16.90 -15.54
C GLY A 64 7.11 -17.21 -16.07
N LYS A 65 7.83 -16.17 -16.52
CA LYS A 65 9.28 -16.33 -16.83
C LYS A 65 10.12 -16.52 -15.56
N GLU A 66 9.69 -15.87 -14.49
CA GLU A 66 10.24 -15.98 -13.15
C GLU A 66 9.04 -16.10 -12.22
N ASP A 67 9.10 -17.06 -11.31
CA ASP A 67 8.03 -17.26 -10.34
C ASP A 67 8.08 -16.16 -9.29
N ALA A 68 6.91 -15.65 -8.93
CA ALA A 68 6.77 -14.61 -7.93
C ALA A 68 5.76 -15.02 -6.86
N LEU A 69 6.10 -14.75 -5.60
CA LEU A 69 5.13 -14.83 -4.50
C LEU A 69 4.15 -13.67 -4.62
N VAL A 70 2.85 -13.92 -4.54
CA VAL A 70 1.82 -12.90 -4.66
C VAL A 70 0.72 -13.05 -3.59
N THR A 71 0.07 -11.94 -3.25
CA THR A 71 -1.13 -11.90 -2.38
C THR A 71 -2.30 -11.28 -3.13
N LYS A 72 -3.54 -11.70 -2.81
CA LYS A 72 -4.76 -11.11 -3.39
C LYS A 72 -4.93 -9.68 -2.87
N ASN A 73 -4.99 -8.69 -3.74
CA ASN A 73 -5.10 -7.30 -3.35
C ASN A 73 -6.48 -7.01 -2.75
N LEU A 74 -6.51 -6.52 -1.50
CA LEU A 74 -7.75 -6.10 -0.87
C LEU A 74 -8.32 -4.79 -1.45
N VAL A 75 -7.46 -3.93 -2.01
CA VAL A 75 -7.83 -2.64 -2.60
C VAL A 75 -7.35 -2.58 -4.07
N PRO A 76 -8.11 -3.17 -5.01
CA PRO A 76 -7.73 -3.23 -6.42
C PRO A 76 -7.46 -1.85 -7.01
N GLY A 77 -6.49 -1.76 -7.92
CA GLY A 77 -6.14 -0.51 -8.59
C GLY A 77 -5.04 0.30 -7.89
N GLU A 78 -4.74 0.00 -6.63
CA GLU A 78 -3.73 0.70 -5.84
C GLU A 78 -2.52 -0.18 -5.51
N SER A 79 -1.31 0.39 -5.63
CA SER A 79 -0.06 -0.18 -5.11
C SER A 79 0.39 0.60 -3.87
N VAL A 80 1.06 -0.10 -2.94
CA VAL A 80 1.50 0.51 -1.67
C VAL A 80 2.89 1.12 -1.79
N TYR A 81 3.82 0.41 -2.43
CA TYR A 81 5.22 0.82 -2.54
C TYR A 81 5.77 0.69 -3.97
N GLY A 82 4.87 0.67 -4.97
CA GLY A 82 5.24 0.56 -6.39
C GLY A 82 5.55 -0.87 -6.85
N GLU A 83 5.09 -1.87 -6.11
CA GLU A 83 5.20 -3.28 -6.49
C GLU A 83 4.44 -3.60 -7.79
N LYS A 84 4.92 -4.64 -8.49
CA LYS A 84 4.24 -5.18 -9.67
C LYS A 84 2.88 -5.75 -9.26
N ARG A 85 1.88 -5.55 -10.10
CA ARG A 85 0.52 -6.06 -9.92
C ARG A 85 0.12 -6.88 -11.13
N VAL A 86 -0.63 -7.94 -10.89
CA VAL A 86 -1.14 -8.86 -11.91
C VAL A 86 -2.65 -8.88 -11.77
N SER A 87 -3.37 -8.52 -12.82
CA SER A 87 -4.82 -8.68 -12.85
C SER A 87 -5.18 -9.93 -13.65
N ILE A 88 -6.02 -10.78 -13.08
CA ILE A 88 -6.60 -11.95 -13.74
C ILE A 88 -8.11 -11.76 -13.77
N SER A 89 -8.71 -11.99 -14.93
CA SER A 89 -10.17 -11.99 -15.07
C SER A 89 -10.64 -13.44 -14.89
N GLU A 90 -11.34 -13.71 -13.79
CA GLU A 90 -12.03 -14.99 -13.57
C GLU A 90 -13.53 -14.76 -13.79
N GLY A 91 -14.01 -15.07 -14.98
CA GLY A 91 -15.38 -14.73 -15.39
C GLY A 91 -15.59 -13.22 -15.48
N ASP A 92 -16.61 -12.71 -14.78
CA ASP A 92 -16.93 -11.27 -14.72
C ASP A 92 -16.14 -10.53 -13.63
N ASP A 93 -15.49 -11.26 -12.70
CA ASP A 93 -14.74 -10.66 -11.61
C ASP A 93 -13.26 -10.46 -11.98
N LYS A 94 -12.79 -9.22 -11.79
CA LYS A 94 -11.39 -8.86 -11.98
C LYS A 94 -10.64 -8.93 -10.66
N ILE A 95 -9.89 -10.01 -10.46
CA ILE A 95 -9.04 -10.18 -9.28
C ILE A 95 -7.67 -9.58 -9.56
N GLU A 96 -7.19 -8.75 -8.63
CA GLU A 96 -5.84 -8.18 -8.69
C GLU A 96 -4.95 -8.83 -7.63
N TYR A 97 -3.75 -9.24 -8.02
CA TYR A 97 -2.71 -9.79 -7.17
C TYR A 97 -1.51 -8.82 -7.10
N ARG A 98 -0.83 -8.79 -5.96
CA ARG A 98 0.34 -7.95 -5.70
C ARG A 98 1.58 -8.81 -5.49
N ALA A 99 2.65 -8.48 -6.19
CA ALA A 99 3.94 -9.15 -6.02
C ALA A 99 4.54 -8.84 -4.64
N TRP A 100 4.95 -9.88 -3.93
CA TRP A 100 5.54 -9.79 -2.61
C TRP A 100 7.06 -10.07 -2.69
N ASN A 101 7.86 -9.05 -2.42
CA ASN A 101 9.31 -9.14 -2.57
C ASN A 101 9.98 -9.77 -1.32
N PRO A 102 10.63 -10.95 -1.44
CA PRO A 102 11.31 -11.60 -0.31
C PRO A 102 12.54 -10.83 0.19
N PHE A 103 13.20 -10.03 -0.64
CA PHE A 103 14.34 -9.20 -0.23
C PHE A 103 13.95 -7.97 0.59
N ARG A 104 12.65 -7.65 0.64
CA ARG A 104 12.11 -6.52 1.42
C ARG A 104 11.25 -6.97 2.60
N SER A 105 10.87 -8.25 2.65
CA SER A 105 9.96 -8.77 3.66
C SER A 105 10.47 -10.10 4.20
N LYS A 106 10.82 -10.10 5.48
CA LYS A 106 11.33 -11.29 6.17
C LYS A 106 10.30 -12.42 6.22
N LEU A 107 9.00 -12.07 6.28
CA LEU A 107 7.92 -13.05 6.21
C LEU A 107 7.83 -13.72 4.83
N ALA A 108 7.94 -12.95 3.73
CA ALA A 108 8.02 -13.54 2.39
C ALA A 108 9.26 -14.42 2.21
N ALA A 109 10.41 -13.99 2.73
CA ALA A 109 11.63 -14.79 2.72
C ALA A 109 11.44 -16.11 3.50
N ALA A 110 10.77 -16.08 4.66
CA ALA A 110 10.46 -17.28 5.44
C ALA A 110 9.52 -18.24 4.70
N ILE A 111 8.49 -17.71 4.03
CA ILE A 111 7.55 -18.50 3.21
C ILE A 111 8.28 -19.21 2.07
N LEU A 112 9.08 -18.48 1.30
CA LEU A 112 9.90 -19.07 0.22
C LEU A 112 10.98 -20.00 0.77
N GLY A 113 11.51 -19.70 1.95
CA GLY A 113 12.54 -20.49 2.64
C GLY A 113 12.05 -21.83 3.18
N GLY A 114 10.76 -22.14 3.09
CA GLY A 114 10.28 -23.49 3.44
C GLY A 114 9.55 -23.60 4.78
N VAL A 115 9.26 -22.51 5.50
CA VAL A 115 8.57 -22.58 6.81
C VAL A 115 7.27 -23.38 6.73
N ASP A 116 7.06 -24.30 7.67
CA ASP A 116 5.93 -25.22 7.64
C ASP A 116 4.59 -24.53 7.88
N GLN A 117 4.50 -23.71 8.94
CA GLN A 117 3.31 -22.93 9.28
C GLN A 117 3.67 -21.51 9.70
N ILE A 118 3.02 -20.53 9.07
CA ILE A 118 3.08 -19.11 9.49
C ILE A 118 1.93 -18.72 10.42
N HIS A 119 0.90 -19.58 10.54
CA HIS A 119 -0.34 -19.40 11.30
C HIS A 119 -1.20 -18.16 10.92
N ILE A 120 -0.71 -17.28 10.05
CA ILE A 120 -1.47 -16.20 9.42
C ILE A 120 -2.33 -16.82 8.31
N LYS A 121 -3.64 -16.76 8.48
CA LYS A 121 -4.64 -17.31 7.57
C LYS A 121 -5.82 -16.34 7.39
N PRO A 122 -6.64 -16.50 6.35
CA PRO A 122 -7.87 -15.74 6.20
C PRO A 122 -8.73 -15.77 7.47
N GLY A 123 -9.25 -14.61 7.89
CA GLY A 123 -10.05 -14.43 9.11
C GLY A 123 -9.26 -14.36 10.42
N ALA A 124 -7.93 -14.56 10.42
CA ALA A 124 -7.13 -14.49 11.63
C ALA A 124 -6.95 -13.05 12.13
N LYS A 125 -6.82 -12.90 13.46
CA LYS A 125 -6.40 -11.67 14.12
C LYS A 125 -4.90 -11.71 14.37
N VAL A 126 -4.17 -10.77 13.76
CA VAL A 126 -2.70 -10.71 13.80
C VAL A 126 -2.24 -9.45 14.52
N LEU A 127 -1.33 -9.60 15.48
CA LEU A 127 -0.58 -8.50 16.07
C LEU A 127 0.81 -8.43 15.44
N TYR A 128 1.07 -7.35 14.70
CA TYR A 128 2.35 -7.10 14.04
C TYR A 128 3.16 -6.10 14.85
N LEU A 129 4.29 -6.54 15.40
CA LEU A 129 5.20 -5.71 16.18
C LEU A 129 6.36 -5.22 15.30
N GLY A 130 6.52 -3.91 15.17
CA GLY A 130 7.54 -3.30 14.30
C GLY A 130 7.06 -3.15 12.85
N ALA A 131 5.88 -2.55 12.67
CA ALA A 131 5.22 -2.43 11.37
C ALA A 131 5.94 -1.50 10.36
N ALA A 132 6.84 -0.63 10.83
CA ALA A 132 7.51 0.41 10.06
C ALA A 132 6.52 1.20 9.19
N SER A 133 6.76 1.31 7.89
CA SER A 133 5.87 1.99 6.93
C SER A 133 4.70 1.12 6.44
N GLY A 134 4.58 -0.12 6.92
CA GLY A 134 3.47 -1.02 6.59
C GLY A 134 3.60 -1.80 5.27
N THR A 135 4.79 -1.89 4.68
CA THR A 135 5.00 -2.65 3.43
C THR A 135 4.62 -4.12 3.58
N THR A 136 5.19 -4.83 4.56
CA THR A 136 4.82 -6.23 4.87
C THR A 136 3.42 -6.33 5.47
N VAL A 137 3.02 -5.37 6.33
CA VAL A 137 1.70 -5.33 6.95
C VAL A 137 0.59 -5.30 5.88
N SER A 138 0.80 -4.60 4.77
CA SER A 138 -0.16 -4.58 3.66
C SER A 138 -0.37 -5.97 3.03
N HIS A 139 0.65 -6.82 2.97
CA HIS A 139 0.53 -8.20 2.48
C HIS A 139 -0.09 -9.11 3.54
N VAL A 140 0.22 -8.91 4.82
CA VAL A 140 -0.45 -9.63 5.91
C VAL A 140 -1.95 -9.33 5.93
N SER A 141 -2.31 -8.06 5.74
CA SER A 141 -3.70 -7.58 5.59
C SER A 141 -4.41 -8.22 4.39
N ASP A 142 -3.73 -8.32 3.24
CA ASP A 142 -4.24 -9.03 2.07
C ASP A 142 -4.50 -10.52 2.36
N ILE A 143 -3.65 -11.19 3.16
CA ILE A 143 -3.79 -12.63 3.51
C ILE A 143 -4.95 -12.87 4.48
N VAL A 144 -5.05 -12.07 5.56
CA VAL A 144 -6.13 -12.23 6.54
C VAL A 144 -7.49 -11.84 5.96
N GLY A 145 -7.51 -10.98 4.93
CA GLY A 145 -8.74 -10.60 4.25
C GLY A 145 -9.63 -9.65 5.06
N PRO A 146 -10.86 -9.39 4.59
CA PRO A 146 -11.78 -8.44 5.20
C PRO A 146 -12.33 -8.89 6.56
N ASP A 147 -12.44 -10.20 6.79
CA ASP A 147 -12.95 -10.76 8.05
C ASP A 147 -11.89 -10.83 9.16
N GLY A 148 -10.61 -10.73 8.79
CA GLY A 148 -9.49 -10.69 9.72
C GLY A 148 -9.13 -9.26 10.16
N LEU A 149 -8.24 -9.16 11.13
CA LEU A 149 -7.73 -7.87 11.62
C LEU A 149 -6.22 -7.91 11.80
N VAL A 150 -5.56 -6.82 11.43
CA VAL A 150 -4.12 -6.62 11.66
C VAL A 150 -3.90 -5.41 12.56
N TYR A 151 -3.46 -5.67 13.79
CA TYR A 151 -3.00 -4.63 14.70
C TYR A 151 -1.53 -4.35 14.41
N ALA A 152 -1.22 -3.16 13.88
CA ALA A 152 0.12 -2.80 13.44
C ALA A 152 0.77 -1.83 14.43
N VAL A 153 1.68 -2.32 15.27
CA VAL A 153 2.38 -1.52 16.28
C VAL A 153 3.66 -0.95 15.70
N GLU A 154 3.80 0.37 15.77
CA GLU A 154 4.99 1.09 15.34
C GLU A 154 5.34 2.21 16.31
N PHE A 155 6.61 2.36 16.68
CA PHE A 155 7.04 3.40 17.61
C PHE A 155 7.33 4.73 16.90
N SER A 156 7.89 4.67 15.69
CA SER A 156 8.30 5.87 14.96
C SER A 156 7.11 6.68 14.45
N HIS A 157 7.01 7.95 14.85
CA HIS A 157 5.98 8.85 14.33
C HIS A 157 6.10 9.08 12.81
N ARG A 158 7.32 9.08 12.25
CA ARG A 158 7.53 9.27 10.81
C ARG A 158 6.93 8.10 10.03
N SER A 159 7.34 6.88 10.40
CA SER A 159 6.84 5.65 9.78
C SER A 159 5.35 5.44 10.07
N GLY A 160 4.91 5.84 11.26
CA GLY A 160 3.52 5.84 11.68
C GLY A 160 2.60 6.67 10.78
N ARG A 161 3.08 7.79 10.20
CA ARG A 161 2.29 8.57 9.23
C ARG A 161 1.96 7.75 7.97
N ASP A 162 2.96 7.03 7.45
CA ASP A 162 2.77 6.18 6.28
C ASP A 162 1.85 5.00 6.60
N LEU A 163 2.02 4.39 7.78
CA LEU A 163 1.17 3.32 8.27
C LEU A 163 -0.29 3.76 8.44
N ILE A 164 -0.53 4.97 8.97
CA ILE A 164 -1.88 5.54 9.08
C ILE A 164 -2.49 5.78 7.69
N ASN A 165 -1.70 6.29 6.73
CA ASN A 165 -2.18 6.49 5.36
C ASN A 165 -2.53 5.17 4.66
N LEU A 166 -1.79 4.09 4.96
CA LEU A 166 -2.12 2.74 4.52
C LEU A 166 -3.43 2.26 5.15
N ALA A 167 -3.60 2.43 6.46
CA ALA A 167 -4.79 2.02 7.20
C ALA A 167 -6.07 2.78 6.77
N LYS A 168 -5.95 4.02 6.30
CA LYS A 168 -7.10 4.74 5.70
C LYS A 168 -7.70 4.03 4.49
N LYS A 169 -6.87 3.29 3.76
CA LYS A 169 -7.27 2.58 2.53
C LYS A 169 -7.66 1.13 2.81
N ARG A 170 -7.04 0.50 3.82
CA ARG A 170 -7.30 -0.88 4.25
C ARG A 170 -7.97 -0.88 5.62
N THR A 171 -9.28 -1.11 5.63
CA THR A 171 -10.13 -1.04 6.83
C THR A 171 -9.83 -2.12 7.87
N ASN A 172 -9.18 -3.21 7.48
CA ASN A 172 -8.77 -4.29 8.38
C ASN A 172 -7.44 -4.05 9.09
N ILE A 173 -6.79 -2.89 8.89
CA ILE A 173 -5.56 -2.51 9.59
C ILE A 173 -5.87 -1.48 10.67
N ILE A 174 -5.48 -1.77 11.91
CA ILE A 174 -5.56 -0.84 13.05
C ILE A 174 -4.14 -0.38 13.38
N PRO A 175 -3.74 0.86 13.02
CA PRO A 175 -2.42 1.38 13.32
C PRO A 175 -2.33 1.80 14.78
N VAL A 176 -1.30 1.35 15.48
CA VAL A 176 -1.03 1.68 16.89
C VAL A 176 0.35 2.32 16.98
N ILE A 177 0.39 3.63 17.17
CA ILE A 177 1.65 4.39 17.24
C ILE A 177 2.11 4.48 18.69
N GLU A 178 2.69 3.39 19.20
CA GLU A 178 3.15 3.25 20.59
C GLU A 178 4.39 2.35 20.69
N ASP A 179 5.08 2.43 21.82
CA ASP A 179 6.21 1.55 22.12
C ASP A 179 5.75 0.14 22.52
N ALA A 180 6.12 -0.86 21.72
CA ALA A 180 5.80 -2.27 21.95
C ALA A 180 6.33 -2.84 23.28
N ARG A 181 7.30 -2.16 23.93
CA ARG A 181 7.79 -2.53 25.28
C ARG A 181 6.75 -2.34 26.38
N HIS A 182 5.70 -1.55 26.11
CA HIS A 182 4.72 -1.11 27.09
C HIS A 182 3.29 -1.49 26.67
N PRO A 183 2.93 -2.79 26.59
CA PRO A 183 1.63 -3.25 26.08
C PRO A 183 0.42 -2.69 26.83
N HIS A 184 0.60 -2.29 28.10
CA HIS A 184 -0.45 -1.65 28.89
C HIS A 184 -0.96 -0.33 28.29
N LYS A 185 -0.14 0.40 27.52
CA LYS A 185 -0.52 1.69 26.92
C LYS A 185 -1.59 1.55 25.85
N TYR A 186 -1.55 0.47 25.08
CA TYR A 186 -2.48 0.22 23.97
C TYR A 186 -3.43 -0.96 24.26
N ARG A 187 -3.50 -1.41 25.52
CA ARG A 187 -4.35 -2.55 25.91
C ARG A 187 -5.83 -2.33 25.62
N MET A 188 -6.28 -1.08 25.56
CA MET A 188 -7.68 -0.74 25.27
C MET A 188 -8.02 -0.85 23.78
N LEU A 189 -7.01 -0.87 22.91
CA LEU A 189 -7.18 -0.90 21.45
C LEU A 189 -7.13 -2.32 20.89
N ILE A 190 -6.35 -3.20 21.51
CA ILE A 190 -6.04 -4.52 20.99
C ILE A 190 -6.86 -5.59 21.72
N ALA A 191 -7.64 -6.36 20.94
CA ALA A 191 -8.34 -7.54 21.43
C ALA A 191 -7.42 -8.77 21.44
N MET A 192 -7.88 -9.90 21.98
CA MET A 192 -7.14 -11.16 21.90
C MET A 192 -6.86 -11.54 20.43
N VAL A 193 -5.60 -11.86 20.14
CA VAL A 193 -5.10 -12.20 18.80
C VAL A 193 -4.75 -13.68 18.71
N ASP A 194 -4.75 -14.18 17.47
CA ASP A 194 -4.44 -15.57 17.16
C ASP A 194 -2.95 -15.76 16.90
N VAL A 195 -2.31 -14.75 16.29
CA VAL A 195 -0.90 -14.78 15.90
C VAL A 195 -0.20 -13.46 16.19
N ILE A 196 1.03 -13.54 16.71
CA ILE A 196 1.95 -12.40 16.79
C ILE A 196 3.05 -12.56 15.76
N PHE A 197 3.28 -11.55 14.92
CA PHE A 197 4.48 -11.46 14.09
C PHE A 197 5.38 -10.35 14.62
N ALA A 198 6.62 -10.69 14.95
CA ALA A 198 7.57 -9.76 15.55
C ALA A 198 8.76 -9.50 14.61
N ASP A 199 8.85 -8.27 14.10
CA ASP A 199 9.96 -7.78 13.26
C ASP A 199 10.74 -6.62 13.91
N VAL A 200 10.80 -6.65 15.24
CA VAL A 200 11.46 -5.62 16.04
C VAL A 200 12.95 -5.91 16.14
N ALA A 201 13.79 -4.99 15.68
CA ALA A 201 15.25 -5.09 15.79
C ALA A 201 15.75 -4.44 17.10
N GLN A 202 15.51 -5.09 18.24
CA GLN A 202 15.94 -4.62 19.56
C GLN A 202 16.65 -5.72 20.35
N PRO A 203 17.66 -5.40 21.19
CA PRO A 203 18.34 -6.40 22.02
C PRO A 203 17.39 -7.15 22.97
N ASP A 204 16.31 -6.51 23.39
CA ASP A 204 15.30 -7.06 24.30
C ASP A 204 14.06 -7.62 23.57
N GLN A 205 14.20 -8.03 22.29
CA GLN A 205 13.12 -8.53 21.44
C GLN A 205 12.31 -9.65 22.11
N THR A 206 12.95 -10.65 22.71
CA THR A 206 12.27 -11.78 23.38
C THR A 206 11.37 -11.30 24.52
N ARG A 207 11.83 -10.31 25.30
CA ARG A 207 11.04 -9.71 26.38
C ARG A 207 9.82 -8.97 25.84
N ILE A 208 10.00 -8.21 24.75
CA ILE A 208 8.92 -7.50 24.08
C ILE A 208 7.84 -8.47 23.60
N VAL A 209 8.25 -9.56 22.93
CA VAL A 209 7.32 -10.58 22.44
C VAL A 209 6.62 -11.28 23.60
N ALA A 210 7.35 -11.67 24.65
CA ALA A 210 6.77 -12.33 25.82
C ALA A 210 5.71 -11.48 26.52
N LEU A 211 5.96 -10.17 26.72
CA LEU A 211 4.99 -9.27 27.33
C LEU A 211 3.74 -9.07 26.47
N ASN A 212 3.90 -8.93 25.16
CA ASN A 212 2.78 -8.80 24.23
C ASN A 212 1.97 -10.10 24.14
N ALA A 213 2.65 -11.24 24.09
CA ALA A 213 2.01 -12.55 24.05
C ALA A 213 1.20 -12.81 25.33
N HIS A 214 1.78 -12.54 26.50
CA HIS A 214 1.08 -12.68 27.77
C HIS A 214 -0.19 -11.79 27.85
N THR A 215 -0.18 -10.63 27.20
CA THR A 215 -1.29 -9.67 27.29
C THR A 215 -2.38 -9.93 26.25
N PHE A 216 -2.01 -10.31 25.02
CA PHE A 216 -2.92 -10.32 23.87
C PHE A 216 -3.03 -11.67 23.16
N LEU A 217 -2.07 -12.58 23.31
CA LEU A 217 -2.13 -13.85 22.59
C LEU A 217 -3.10 -14.80 23.30
N ARG A 218 -4.05 -15.36 22.55
CA ARG A 218 -4.97 -16.37 23.10
C ARG A 218 -4.23 -17.64 23.50
N ASN A 219 -4.83 -18.43 24.39
CA ASN A 219 -4.32 -19.76 24.69
C ASN A 219 -4.31 -20.62 23.42
N GLY A 220 -3.17 -21.27 23.13
CA GLY A 220 -2.95 -21.99 21.87
C GLY A 220 -2.73 -21.09 20.65
N GLY A 221 -2.55 -19.78 20.83
CA GLY A 221 -2.07 -18.88 19.79
C GLY A 221 -0.60 -19.12 19.46
N HIS A 222 -0.18 -18.60 18.31
CA HIS A 222 1.18 -18.79 17.80
C HIS A 222 1.92 -17.46 17.66
N PHE A 223 3.24 -17.51 17.59
CA PHE A 223 4.04 -16.34 17.29
C PHE A 223 5.17 -16.69 16.33
N VAL A 224 5.56 -15.71 15.52
CA VAL A 224 6.66 -15.81 14.57
C VAL A 224 7.59 -14.64 14.86
N ILE A 225 8.85 -14.94 15.17
CA ILE A 225 9.87 -13.94 15.51
C ILE A 225 10.91 -13.92 14.40
N SER A 226 11.19 -12.73 13.86
CA SER A 226 12.34 -12.54 13.00
C SER A 226 13.51 -11.98 13.80
N ILE A 227 14.52 -12.84 14.03
CA ILE A 227 15.73 -12.49 14.75
C ILE A 227 16.73 -11.86 13.77
N LYS A 228 17.39 -10.79 14.19
CA LYS A 228 18.43 -10.08 13.43
C LYS A 228 19.78 -10.18 14.12
#